data_AF-A0A917LZQ1-F1
#
_entry.id   AF-A0A917LZQ1-F1
#
_cell.length_a   1.000
_cell.length_b   1.000
_cell.length_c   1.000
_cell.angle_alpha   90.00
_cell.angle_beta   90.00
_cell.angle_gamma   90.00
#
_symmetry.space_group_name_H-M   'P 1'
#
loop_
_entity.id
_entity.type
_entity.pdbx_description
1 polymer ?
#
loop_
_entity_poly.entity_id
_entity_poly.type
_entity_poly.pdbx_seq_one_letter_code
_entity_poly.pdbx_strand_id
1 'polypeptide(L)'
;MNRLDSVYQITKQLEALLVQTISSKNRETVIGEINILIEKRGKLIKNATPPFNDDEKQTGEKLVEMNNAIQQKMDTLFAELKLEMKQIKRQKKSNKTYINPYEKVNTIDGMFMDSRK
;
A
#
# COMPACT_ATOMS: atom_id res chain seq x y z
N MET A 1 18.38 -10.65 29.51
CA MET A 1 18.36 -9.98 28.19
C MET A 1 17.15 -10.52 27.44
N ASN A 2 16.18 -9.68 27.12
CA ASN A 2 14.89 -10.12 26.59
C ASN A 2 15.03 -10.35 25.07
N ARG A 3 14.78 -11.59 24.61
CA ARG A 3 14.98 -11.97 23.19
C ARG A 3 14.03 -11.23 22.25
N LEU A 4 12.93 -10.68 22.77
CA LEU A 4 11.94 -9.91 22.02
C LEU A 4 12.29 -8.43 21.91
N ASP A 5 13.32 -7.93 22.61
CA ASP A 5 13.68 -6.50 22.56
C ASP A 5 13.97 -6.05 21.12
N SER A 6 14.71 -6.85 20.35
CA SER A 6 15.01 -6.54 18.94
C SER A 6 13.75 -6.51 18.07
N VAL A 7 12.80 -7.42 18.32
CA VAL A 7 11.49 -7.43 17.63
C VAL A 7 10.69 -6.18 17.99
N TYR A 8 10.71 -5.80 19.27
CA TYR A 8 10.05 -4.62 19.79
C TYR A 8 10.60 -3.34 19.16
N GLN A 9 11.93 -3.18 19.09
CA GLN A 9 12.54 -2.01 18.44
C GLN A 9 12.17 -1.89 16.96
N ILE A 10 12.20 -2.98 16.19
CA ILE A 10 11.77 -2.94 14.78
C ILE A 10 10.28 -2.63 14.67
N THR A 11 9.46 -3.14 15.58
CA THR A 11 8.02 -2.86 15.60
C THR A 11 7.76 -1.37 15.87
N LYS A 12 8.54 -0.72 16.76
CA LYS A 12 8.48 0.74 16.96
C LYS A 12 8.91 1.53 15.72
N GLN A 13 9.95 1.08 15.01
CA GLN A 13 10.39 1.71 13.77
C GLN A 13 9.30 1.62 12.68
N LEU A 14 8.64 0.46 12.54
CA LEU A 14 7.50 0.28 11.65
C LEU A 14 6.36 1.24 11.98
N GLU A 15 6.00 1.35 13.25
CA GLU A 15 4.96 2.27 13.71
C GLU A 15 5.33 3.73 13.37
N ALA A 16 6.57 4.14 13.62
CA ALA A 16 7.03 5.49 13.31
C ALA A 16 6.92 5.82 11.81
N LEU A 17 7.30 4.89 10.93
CA LEU A 17 7.18 5.05 9.47
C LEU A 17 5.71 5.11 9.00
N LEU A 18 4.78 4.50 9.74
CA LEU A 18 3.36 4.51 9.40
C LEU A 18 2.59 5.68 10.01
N VAL A 19 3.16 6.37 11.00
CA VAL A 19 2.59 7.58 11.59
C VAL A 19 2.99 8.83 10.81
N GLN A 20 4.14 8.81 10.14
CA GLN A 20 4.56 9.95 9.32
C GLN A 20 3.62 10.16 8.12
N THR A 21 3.61 11.38 7.58
CA THR A 21 2.81 11.70 6.38
C THR A 21 3.39 11.00 5.15
N ILE A 22 2.60 10.10 4.56
CA ILE A 22 2.95 9.39 3.33
C ILE A 22 2.28 10.10 2.15
N SER A 23 3.08 10.77 1.35
CA SER A 23 2.68 11.49 0.13
C SER A 23 3.18 10.77 -1.11
N SER A 24 2.69 11.16 -2.29
CA SER A 24 3.17 10.61 -3.57
C SER A 24 4.68 10.74 -3.79
N LYS A 25 5.35 11.70 -3.13
CA LYS A 25 6.80 11.94 -3.29
C LYS A 25 7.67 10.98 -2.51
N ASN A 26 7.29 10.63 -1.28
CA ASN A 26 8.08 9.78 -0.38
C ASN A 26 7.53 8.35 -0.28
N ARG A 27 6.32 8.09 -0.77
CA ARG A 27 5.65 6.79 -0.69
C ARG A 27 6.52 5.61 -1.10
N GLU A 28 7.21 5.68 -2.24
CA GLU A 28 8.01 4.56 -2.72
C GLU A 28 9.13 4.22 -1.73
N THR A 29 9.84 5.24 -1.25
CA THR A 29 10.87 5.11 -0.22
C THR A 29 10.30 4.51 1.07
N VAL A 30 9.20 5.06 1.56
CA VAL A 30 8.57 4.61 2.82
C VAL A 30 8.11 3.15 2.73
N ILE A 31 7.48 2.75 1.61
CA ILE A 31 7.06 1.36 1.39
C ILE A 31 8.30 0.44 1.31
N GLY A 32 9.37 0.88 0.67
CA GLY A 32 10.64 0.16 0.63
C GLY A 32 11.21 -0.09 2.03
N GLU A 33 11.26 0.95 2.87
CA GLU A 33 11.72 0.85 4.25
C GLU A 33 10.84 -0.08 5.10
N ILE A 34 9.51 0.04 4.96
CA ILE A 34 8.55 -0.85 5.63
C ILE A 34 8.82 -2.31 5.25
N ASN A 35 9.02 -2.62 3.97
CA ASN A 35 9.31 -3.98 3.51
C ASN A 35 10.61 -4.53 4.13
N ILE A 36 11.67 -3.71 4.16
CA ILE A 36 12.95 -4.09 4.79
C ILE A 36 12.75 -4.41 6.28
N LEU A 37 11.99 -3.58 6.99
CA LEU A 37 11.72 -3.78 8.41
C LEU A 37 10.85 -5.02 8.67
N ILE A 38 9.84 -5.28 7.84
CA ILE A 38 9.00 -6.50 7.92
C ILE A 38 9.86 -7.75 7.76
N GLU A 39 10.75 -7.79 6.77
CA GLU A 39 11.64 -8.94 6.56
C GLU A 39 12.59 -9.15 7.75
N LYS A 40 13.22 -8.07 8.24
CA LYS A 40 14.09 -8.13 9.41
C LYS A 40 13.33 -8.62 10.65
N ARG A 41 12.14 -8.08 10.90
CA ARG A 41 11.26 -8.51 12.00
C ARG A 41 10.90 -9.98 11.89
N GLY A 42 10.52 -10.45 10.70
CA GLY A 42 10.15 -11.84 10.46
C GLY A 42 11.30 -12.82 10.76
N LYS A 43 12.54 -12.45 10.43
CA LYS A 43 13.73 -13.26 10.78
C LYS A 43 13.94 -13.34 12.29
N LEU A 44 13.76 -12.23 13.01
CA LEU A 44 13.92 -12.20 14.47
C LEU A 44 12.83 -13.00 15.19
N ILE A 45 11.57 -12.90 14.76
CA ILE A 45 10.45 -13.64 15.35
C ILE A 45 10.67 -15.16 15.25
N LYS A 46 11.22 -15.66 14.14
CA LYS A 46 11.54 -17.08 13.98
C LYS A 46 12.51 -17.62 15.03
N ASN A 47 13.36 -16.76 15.59
CA ASN A 47 14.34 -17.14 16.61
C ASN A 47 13.76 -17.03 18.04
N ALA A 48 12.58 -16.45 18.20
CA ALA A 48 11.90 -16.35 19.50
C ALA A 48 11.09 -17.63 19.74
N THR A 49 11.76 -18.66 20.28
CA THR A 49 11.15 -19.95 20.61
C THR A 49 10.97 -20.13 22.13
N PRO A 50 9.93 -20.87 22.56
CA PRO A 50 9.71 -21.17 23.96
C PRO A 50 10.82 -22.05 24.57
N PRO A 51 10.96 -22.07 25.91
CA PRO A 51 10.11 -21.40 26.90
C PRO A 51 10.37 -19.88 26.99
N PHE A 52 9.33 -19.12 27.32
CA PHE A 52 9.41 -17.67 27.52
C PHE A 52 9.36 -17.32 29.01
N ASN A 53 10.23 -16.39 29.42
CA ASN A 53 10.18 -15.81 30.77
C ASN A 53 9.08 -14.74 30.88
N ASP A 54 8.82 -14.23 32.09
CA ASP A 54 7.72 -13.29 32.31
C ASP A 54 7.94 -11.92 31.66
N ASP A 55 9.19 -11.44 31.59
CA ASP A 55 9.54 -10.22 30.86
C ASP A 55 9.27 -10.37 29.35
N GLU A 56 9.56 -11.54 28.79
CA GLU A 56 9.28 -11.87 27.39
C GLU A 56 7.77 -11.93 27.13
N LYS A 57 6.97 -12.49 28.06
CA LYS A 57 5.51 -12.49 27.92
C LYS A 57 4.95 -11.06 27.91
N GLN A 58 5.40 -10.21 28.84
CA GLN A 58 4.96 -8.80 28.89
C GLN A 58 5.34 -8.04 27.62
N THR A 59 6.56 -8.23 27.09
CA THR A 59 6.96 -7.64 25.81
C THR A 59 6.14 -8.21 24.65
N GLY A 60 5.82 -9.51 24.68
CA GLY A 60 4.95 -10.18 23.71
C GLY A 60 3.55 -9.58 23.67
N GLU A 61 2.93 -9.30 24.82
CA GLU A 61 1.62 -8.65 24.90
C GLU A 61 1.64 -7.25 24.25
N LYS A 62 2.64 -6.42 24.60
CA LYS A 62 2.83 -5.10 23.97
C LYS A 62 3.04 -5.21 22.47
N LEU A 63 3.79 -6.21 22.01
CA LEU A 63 4.02 -6.47 20.59
C LEU A 63 2.73 -6.81 19.85
N VAL A 64 1.81 -7.56 20.46
CA VAL A 64 0.51 -7.89 19.87
C VAL A 64 -0.35 -6.63 19.71
N GLU A 65 -0.41 -5.79 20.74
CA GLU A 65 -1.13 -4.50 20.68
C GLU A 65 -0.60 -3.60 19.56
N MET A 66 0.72 -3.41 19.51
CA MET A 66 1.36 -2.63 18.44
C MET A 66 1.10 -3.23 17.06
N ASN A 67 1.12 -4.56 16.94
CA ASN A 67 0.87 -5.23 15.67
C ASN A 67 -0.55 -4.97 15.15
N ASN A 68 -1.54 -4.93 16.04
CA ASN A 68 -2.92 -4.59 15.67
C ASN A 68 -3.02 -3.15 15.14
N ALA A 69 -2.38 -2.19 15.82
CA ALA A 69 -2.35 -0.80 15.38
C ALA A 69 -1.64 -0.62 14.03
N ILE A 70 -0.50 -1.30 13.85
CA ILE A 70 0.25 -1.32 12.59
C ILE A 70 -0.59 -1.91 11.47
N GLN A 71 -1.29 -3.03 11.71
CA GLN A 71 -2.14 -3.67 10.69
C GLN A 71 -3.22 -2.72 10.19
N GLN A 72 -3.92 -2.03 11.08
CA GLN A 72 -4.96 -1.05 10.70
C GLN A 72 -4.40 0.09 9.84
N LYS A 73 -3.20 0.60 10.16
CA LYS A 73 -2.54 1.64 9.36
C LYS A 73 -2.12 1.13 7.99
N MET A 74 -1.60 -0.10 7.92
CA MET A 74 -1.21 -0.75 6.66
C MET A 74 -2.42 -0.99 5.75
N ASP A 75 -3.55 -1.42 6.31
CA ASP A 75 -4.80 -1.62 5.57
C ASP A 75 -5.33 -0.30 5.00
N THR A 76 -5.25 0.78 5.79
CA THR A 76 -5.63 2.13 5.36
C THR A 76 -4.74 2.60 4.21
N LEU A 77 -3.42 2.52 4.37
CA LEU A 77 -2.45 2.87 3.33
C LEU A 77 -2.72 2.07 2.05
N PHE A 78 -2.97 0.77 2.17
CA PHE A 78 -3.27 -0.08 1.02
C PHE A 78 -4.58 0.29 0.32
N ALA A 79 -5.60 0.67 1.07
CA ALA A 79 -6.86 1.15 0.52
C ALA A 79 -6.68 2.47 -0.26
N GLU A 80 -5.92 3.42 0.29
CA GLU A 80 -5.57 4.68 -0.37
C GLU A 80 -4.83 4.43 -1.69
N LEU A 81 -3.80 3.57 -1.68
CA LEU A 81 -3.07 3.19 -2.89
C LEU A 81 -3.99 2.60 -3.96
N LYS A 82 -4.91 1.72 -3.58
CA LYS A 82 -5.90 1.14 -4.52
C LYS A 82 -6.80 2.21 -5.13
N LEU A 83 -7.25 3.18 -4.34
CA LEU A 83 -8.12 4.25 -4.82
C LEU A 83 -7.38 5.14 -5.82
N GLU A 84 -6.14 5.51 -5.52
CA GLU A 84 -5.31 6.29 -6.43
C GLU A 84 -5.03 5.57 -7.75
N MET A 85 -4.72 4.27 -7.70
CA MET A 85 -4.55 3.45 -8.91
C MET A 85 -5.81 3.45 -9.79
N LYS A 86 -7.01 3.42 -9.18
CA LYS A 86 -8.28 3.51 -9.91
C LYS A 86 -8.46 4.90 -10.53
N GLN A 87 -8.12 5.96 -9.82
CA GLN A 87 -8.20 7.35 -10.32
C GLN A 87 -7.27 7.58 -11.52
N ILE A 88 -6.01 7.12 -11.43
CA ILE A 88 -5.04 7.21 -12.53
C ILE A 88 -5.55 6.49 -13.78
N LYS A 89 -6.14 5.30 -13.62
CA LYS A 89 -6.74 4.54 -14.74
C LYS A 89 -7.92 5.30 -15.37
N ARG A 90 -8.78 5.91 -14.56
CA ARG A 90 -9.93 6.71 -15.04
C ARG A 90 -9.46 7.95 -15.80
N GLN A 91 -8.48 8.69 -15.29
CA GLN A 91 -7.92 9.87 -15.96
C GLN A 91 -7.32 9.52 -17.32
N LYS A 92 -6.55 8.42 -17.40
CA LYS A 92 -6.01 7.93 -18.68
C LYS A 92 -7.11 7.57 -19.68
N LYS A 93 -8.21 6.96 -19.24
CA LYS A 93 -9.37 6.63 -20.10
C LYS A 93 -10.06 7.91 -20.61
N SER A 94 -10.31 8.87 -19.72
CA SER A 94 -10.96 10.14 -20.07
C SER A 94 -10.14 10.96 -21.06
N ASN A 95 -8.82 11.06 -20.86
CA ASN A 95 -7.94 11.78 -21.79
C ASN A 95 -7.91 11.14 -23.18
N LYS A 96 -7.94 9.81 -23.28
CA LYS A 96 -8.04 9.13 -24.59
C LYS A 96 -9.36 9.39 -25.31
N THR A 97 -10.49 9.42 -24.58
CA THR A 97 -11.80 9.73 -25.17
C THR A 97 -11.91 11.18 -25.65
N TYR A 98 -11.24 12.12 -24.98
CA TYR A 98 -11.24 13.53 -25.39
C TYR A 98 -10.32 13.82 -26.60
N ILE A 99 -9.20 13.10 -26.72
CA ILE A 99 -8.23 13.29 -27.82
C ILE A 99 -8.72 12.64 -29.12
N ASN A 100 -9.59 11.64 -29.07
CA ASN A 100 -10.10 10.98 -30.27
C ASN A 100 -11.64 10.82 -30.30
N PRO A 101 -12.41 11.92 -30.42
CA PRO A 101 -13.87 11.86 -30.53
C PRO A 101 -14.37 11.17 -31.81
N TYR A 102 -13.49 10.97 -32.80
CA TYR A 102 -13.82 10.52 -34.15
C TYR A 102 -13.30 9.11 -34.49
N GLU A 103 -12.61 8.42 -33.57
CA GLU A 103 -12.11 7.05 -33.83
C GLU A 103 -13.24 6.06 -34.13
N LYS A 104 -14.46 6.35 -33.65
CA LYS A 104 -15.67 5.57 -33.91
C LYS A 104 -16.50 6.05 -35.10
N VAL A 105 -16.06 7.09 -35.83
CA VAL A 105 -16.81 7.63 -36.99
C VAL A 105 -16.35 7.02 -38.32
N ASN A 106 -15.28 6.25 -38.34
CA ASN A 106 -14.84 5.50 -39.53
C ASN A 106 -15.45 4.09 -39.55
N THR A 107 -16.75 3.95 -39.83
CA THR A 107 -17.42 2.75 -40.39
C THR A 107 -18.96 2.91 -40.46
N ILE A 108 -19.46 4.08 -40.88
CA ILE A 108 -20.81 4.15 -41.45
C ILE A 108 -20.63 4.71 -42.85
N ASP A 109 -20.52 3.76 -43.78
CA ASP A 109 -20.81 3.83 -45.20
C ASP A 109 -21.17 5.24 -45.71
N GLY A 110 -20.22 5.84 -46.44
CA GLY A 110 -20.33 7.19 -47.00
C GLY A 110 -21.31 7.25 -48.17
N MET A 111 -22.59 7.02 -47.91
CA MET A 111 -23.64 7.20 -48.92
C MET A 111 -24.14 8.65 -48.88
N PHE A 112 -23.56 9.49 -49.74
CA PHE A 112 -24.11 10.81 -50.06
C PHE A 112 -25.50 10.61 -50.70
N MET A 113 -26.57 10.97 -49.99
CA MET A 113 -27.89 11.13 -50.60
C MET A 113 -27.91 12.43 -51.40
N ASP A 114 -27.59 12.35 -52.69
CA ASP A 114 -28.10 13.32 -53.64
C ASP A 114 -29.52 12.91 -54.03
N SER A 115 -30.50 13.51 -53.38
CA SER A 115 -31.85 13.60 -53.91
C SER A 115 -32.42 14.97 -53.56
N ARG A 116 -32.07 15.95 -54.38
CA ARG A 116 -32.88 17.16 -54.53
C ARG A 116 -33.45 17.24 -55.95
N LYS A 117 -34.73 17.62 -55.94
CA LYS A 117 -35.74 17.68 -57.01
C LYS A 117 -35.34 18.54 -58.20
#